data_AF-A0AAD3ZLV3-F1
#
_entry.id   AF-A0AAD3ZLV3-F1
#
_cell.length_a   1.000
_cell.length_b   1.000
_cell.length_c   1.000
_cell.angle_alpha   90.00
_cell.angle_beta   90.00
_cell.angle_gamma   90.00
#
_symmetry.space_group_name_H-M   'P 1'
#
loop_
_entity.id
_entity.type
_entity.pdbx_description
1 polymer ?
#
loop_
_entity_poly.entity_id
_entity_poly.type
_entity_poly.pdbx_seq_one_letter_code
_entity_poly.pdbx_strand_id
1 'polypeptide(L)'
;MSSATASKHGFRSLFKAVDPTIRLLLIIGFLETTAVVFYTSVLMPYYRHLGFGPEAAGVFSSILQVVSAVTLTISGFAADRLGRKTLFIGGQLTRCVVAGSLLFTRSYWGFALIHVFRGLGSMQSPAQNAIVAERSDRSTLATSFAFVDTLSQFASFCAPILAGAVADRFGVRVPFIIGLSLTIASVILGLGIKEAKRDTGTDSEAAAPVAVARESHAVPKGSRSLFAQVRDMFVGSGTAILVLLLGANFLSGLANGAVGILLPFTIMDRFSDSYSAVSGTQAAGALGTMLVLLLGGRLADVYGRKKVMLSFLAAPPVMALLFAASSLWQMYAVVTVVTLIGNLSTPAIRALHQEVVRERDRASFSGLAGGLSAAGFALGSVVAGFAYNWSPQGAWLLTIAMFALDGILFVIAAAKHEGARGTQKEAAAVS
;
A
#
# COMPACT_ATOMS: atom_id res chain seq x y z
N MET A 1 36.21 -18.15 -21.82
CA MET A 1 35.13 -17.77 -22.75
C MET A 1 34.01 -18.80 -22.65
N SER A 2 32.96 -18.53 -21.89
CA SER A 2 31.62 -19.15 -22.02
C SER A 2 30.68 -18.54 -20.96
N SER A 3 30.27 -17.29 -21.18
CA SER A 3 29.28 -16.59 -20.33
C SER A 3 28.37 -15.71 -21.19
N ALA A 4 27.85 -16.26 -22.30
CA ALA A 4 27.05 -15.50 -23.27
C ALA A 4 25.82 -16.28 -23.76
N THR A 5 25.03 -16.84 -22.86
CA THR A 5 23.71 -17.45 -23.20
C THR A 5 22.59 -17.07 -22.22
N ALA A 6 22.69 -15.93 -21.55
CA ALA A 6 21.53 -15.32 -20.90
C ALA A 6 20.86 -14.33 -21.87
N SER A 7 19.51 -14.33 -21.89
CA SER A 7 18.64 -13.37 -22.58
C SER A 7 18.18 -13.70 -24.03
N LYS A 8 17.39 -14.77 -24.18
CA LYS A 8 16.32 -14.86 -25.21
C LYS A 8 14.96 -15.30 -24.65
N HIS A 9 14.68 -15.06 -23.37
CA HIS A 9 13.39 -15.37 -22.78
C HIS A 9 12.50 -14.13 -22.81
N GLY A 10 11.69 -13.99 -23.88
CA GLY A 10 10.70 -12.92 -23.97
C GLY A 10 9.59 -13.06 -22.93
N PHE A 11 8.85 -11.98 -22.64
CA PHE A 11 7.74 -11.92 -21.68
C PHE A 11 6.77 -13.11 -21.75
N ARG A 12 6.45 -13.58 -22.97
CA ARG A 12 5.57 -14.74 -23.20
C ARG A 12 6.13 -16.06 -22.67
N SER A 13 7.46 -16.26 -22.73
CA SER A 13 8.11 -17.47 -22.23
C SER A 13 8.17 -17.50 -20.69
N LEU A 14 8.44 -16.34 -20.08
CA LEU A 14 8.37 -16.14 -18.63
C LEU A 14 6.93 -16.36 -18.13
N PHE A 15 5.93 -15.78 -18.79
CA PHE A 15 4.52 -15.93 -18.39
C PHE A 15 4.02 -17.37 -18.51
N LYS A 16 4.44 -18.12 -19.53
CA LYS A 16 4.09 -19.55 -19.67
C LYS A 16 4.77 -20.45 -18.62
N ALA A 17 5.92 -20.03 -18.10
CA ALA A 17 6.63 -20.75 -17.04
C ALA A 17 6.00 -20.54 -15.64
N VAL A 18 5.08 -19.58 -15.49
CA VAL A 18 4.40 -19.30 -14.23
C VAL A 18 3.20 -20.25 -14.02
N ASP A 19 3.03 -20.73 -12.78
CA ASP A 19 1.92 -21.60 -12.36
C ASP A 19 0.56 -21.08 -12.89
N PRO A 20 -0.31 -21.96 -13.43
CA PRO A 20 -1.63 -21.55 -13.93
C PRO A 20 -2.48 -20.78 -12.92
N THR A 21 -2.37 -21.10 -11.62
CA THR A 21 -3.08 -20.40 -10.53
C THR A 21 -2.56 -18.99 -10.38
N ILE A 22 -1.24 -18.79 -10.45
CA ILE A 22 -0.65 -17.43 -10.40
C ILE A 22 -1.10 -16.62 -11.61
N ARG A 23 -1.14 -17.21 -12.82
CA ARG A 23 -1.68 -16.53 -14.01
C ARG A 23 -3.15 -16.11 -13.84
N LEU A 24 -3.97 -16.98 -13.26
CA LEU A 24 -5.36 -16.67 -12.92
C LEU A 24 -5.44 -15.54 -11.89
N LEU A 25 -4.60 -15.58 -10.85
CA LEU A 25 -4.52 -14.52 -9.84
C LEU A 25 -4.08 -13.18 -10.41
N LEU A 26 -3.20 -13.16 -11.42
CA LEU A 26 -2.82 -11.93 -12.11
C LEU A 26 -4.04 -11.30 -12.83
N ILE A 27 -4.83 -12.12 -13.53
CA ILE A 27 -6.05 -11.65 -14.19
C ILE A 27 -7.05 -11.14 -13.14
N ILE A 28 -7.30 -11.90 -12.08
CA ILE A 28 -8.21 -11.52 -10.99
C ILE A 28 -7.74 -10.21 -10.34
N GLY A 29 -6.46 -10.11 -9.97
CA GLY A 29 -5.89 -8.93 -9.33
C GLY A 29 -5.97 -7.68 -10.21
N PHE A 30 -5.78 -7.82 -11.52
CA PHE A 30 -5.98 -6.72 -12.48
C PHE A 30 -7.43 -6.26 -12.53
N LEU A 31 -8.38 -7.20 -12.70
CA LEU A 31 -9.80 -6.89 -12.75
C LEU A 31 -10.27 -6.23 -11.47
N GLU A 32 -9.81 -6.72 -10.31
CA GLU A 32 -10.18 -6.16 -9.01
C GLU A 32 -9.59 -4.78 -8.76
N THR A 33 -8.30 -4.60 -9.06
CA THR A 33 -7.67 -3.30 -8.91
C THR A 33 -8.38 -2.29 -9.80
N THR A 34 -8.64 -2.67 -11.05
CA THR A 34 -9.44 -1.85 -11.97
C THR A 34 -10.81 -1.55 -11.38
N ALA A 35 -11.54 -2.56 -10.89
CA ALA A 35 -12.87 -2.39 -10.33
C ALA A 35 -12.91 -1.44 -9.13
N VAL A 36 -11.99 -1.63 -8.18
CA VAL A 36 -11.84 -0.80 -6.98
C VAL A 36 -11.54 0.63 -7.37
N VAL A 37 -10.59 0.82 -8.28
CA VAL A 37 -10.21 2.15 -8.74
C VAL A 37 -11.39 2.82 -9.44
N PHE A 38 -12.13 2.11 -10.30
CA PHE A 38 -13.30 2.66 -11.00
C PHE A 38 -14.32 3.30 -10.07
N TYR A 39 -14.74 2.61 -9.01
CA TYR A 39 -15.71 3.21 -8.09
C TYR A 39 -15.05 4.18 -7.10
N THR A 40 -13.79 4.00 -6.71
CA THR A 40 -13.14 4.88 -5.71
C THR A 40 -12.65 6.21 -6.26
N SER A 41 -12.18 6.27 -7.51
CA SER A 41 -11.68 7.51 -8.13
C SER A 41 -12.75 8.59 -8.28
N VAL A 42 -14.03 8.19 -8.29
CA VAL A 42 -15.17 9.09 -8.46
C VAL A 42 -15.89 9.43 -7.15
N LEU A 43 -15.48 8.85 -6.01
CA LEU A 43 -16.17 9.03 -4.73
C LEU A 43 -16.07 10.47 -4.20
N MET A 44 -14.91 11.13 -4.31
CA MET A 44 -14.74 12.46 -3.73
C MET A 44 -15.61 13.52 -4.45
N PRO A 45 -15.63 13.60 -5.80
CA PRO A 45 -16.60 14.44 -6.49
C PRO A 45 -18.05 14.04 -6.20
N TYR A 46 -18.32 12.73 -6.06
CA TYR A 46 -19.67 12.26 -5.73
C TYR A 46 -20.13 12.71 -4.35
N TYR A 47 -19.26 12.68 -3.33
CA TYR A 47 -19.52 13.22 -2.00
C TYR A 47 -19.86 14.70 -2.07
N ARG A 48 -19.07 15.49 -2.81
CA ARG A 48 -19.35 16.91 -3.04
C ARG A 48 -20.74 17.11 -3.66
N HIS A 49 -21.08 16.32 -4.69
CA HIS A 49 -22.38 16.40 -5.35
C HIS A 49 -23.56 16.07 -4.42
N LEU A 50 -23.35 15.21 -3.41
CA LEU A 50 -24.33 14.91 -2.37
C LEU A 50 -24.33 15.91 -1.20
N GLY A 51 -23.49 16.95 -1.26
CA GLY A 51 -23.37 17.97 -0.21
C GLY A 51 -22.46 17.58 0.96
N PHE A 52 -21.67 16.52 0.84
CA PHE A 52 -20.69 16.13 1.85
C PHE A 52 -19.37 16.86 1.64
N GLY A 53 -18.91 17.56 2.67
CA GLY A 53 -17.64 18.26 2.67
C GLY A 53 -16.42 17.37 2.97
N PRO A 54 -15.23 17.98 3.05
CA PRO A 54 -13.98 17.27 3.34
C PRO A 54 -13.97 16.60 4.72
N GLU A 55 -14.73 17.11 5.69
CA GLU A 55 -14.92 16.51 7.01
C GLU A 55 -15.56 15.12 6.93
N ALA A 56 -16.62 14.96 6.12
CA ALA A 56 -17.28 13.69 5.91
C ALA A 56 -16.36 12.70 5.19
N ALA A 57 -15.66 13.16 4.14
CA ALA A 57 -14.66 12.35 3.44
C ALA A 57 -13.53 11.88 4.37
N GLY A 58 -13.08 12.75 5.27
CA GLY A 58 -12.08 12.44 6.30
C GLY A 58 -12.55 11.36 7.27
N VAL A 59 -13.79 11.46 7.78
CA VAL A 59 -14.39 10.44 8.65
C VAL A 59 -14.54 9.10 7.93
N PHE A 60 -15.06 9.12 6.69
CA PHE A 60 -15.21 7.91 5.89
C PHE A 60 -13.87 7.20 5.63
N SER A 61 -12.84 7.98 5.29
CA SER A 61 -11.47 7.47 5.14
C SER A 61 -10.94 6.86 6.44
N SER A 62 -11.18 7.50 7.59
CA SER A 62 -10.78 6.97 8.89
C SER A 62 -11.46 5.66 9.28
N ILE A 63 -12.77 5.56 9.05
CA ILE A 63 -13.52 4.31 9.23
C ILE A 63 -12.87 3.19 8.40
N LEU A 64 -12.60 3.45 7.12
CA LEU A 64 -11.93 2.50 6.24
C LEU A 64 -10.59 2.04 6.83
N GLN A 65 -9.74 2.96 7.27
CA GLN A 65 -8.40 2.62 7.77
C GLN A 65 -8.44 1.84 9.07
N VAL A 66 -9.28 2.25 10.03
CA VAL A 66 -9.43 1.55 11.32
C VAL A 66 -9.96 0.14 11.10
N VAL A 67 -11.02 -0.01 10.31
CA VAL A 67 -11.61 -1.33 10.03
C VAL A 67 -10.61 -2.20 9.24
N SER A 68 -9.87 -1.62 8.29
CA SER A 68 -8.82 -2.35 7.56
C SER A 68 -7.70 -2.85 8.49
N ALA A 69 -7.22 -2.01 9.41
CA ALA A 69 -6.15 -2.40 10.35
C ALA A 69 -6.59 -3.58 11.25
N VAL A 70 -7.82 -3.52 11.78
CA VAL A 70 -8.41 -4.61 12.56
C VAL A 70 -8.57 -5.87 11.70
N THR A 71 -9.11 -5.72 10.50
CA THR A 71 -9.35 -6.82 9.57
C THR A 71 -8.06 -7.51 9.14
N LEU A 72 -7.00 -6.76 8.81
CA LEU A 72 -5.69 -7.31 8.44
C LEU A 72 -5.08 -8.12 9.58
N THR A 73 -5.23 -7.64 10.82
CA THR A 73 -4.76 -8.36 12.02
C THR A 73 -5.51 -9.68 12.20
N ILE A 74 -6.85 -9.66 12.09
CA ILE A 74 -7.70 -10.85 12.27
C ILE A 74 -7.51 -11.85 11.12
N SER A 75 -7.46 -11.37 9.88
CA SER A 75 -7.40 -12.21 8.68
C SER A 75 -6.10 -13.03 8.60
N GLY A 76 -5.00 -12.53 9.14
CA GLY A 76 -3.76 -13.31 9.29
C GLY A 76 -3.96 -14.62 10.06
N PHE A 77 -4.64 -14.56 11.21
CA PHE A 77 -4.96 -15.76 12.00
C PHE A 77 -6.13 -16.56 11.43
N ALA A 78 -7.12 -15.89 10.84
CA ALA A 78 -8.27 -16.54 10.24
C ALA A 78 -7.88 -17.40 9.03
N ALA A 79 -6.79 -17.07 8.33
CA ALA A 79 -6.31 -17.80 7.17
C ALA A 79 -5.94 -19.26 7.51
N ASP A 80 -5.42 -19.48 8.72
CA ASP A 80 -5.05 -20.81 9.19
C ASP A 80 -6.28 -21.68 9.51
N ARG A 81 -7.40 -21.07 9.91
CA ARG A 81 -8.63 -21.77 10.31
C ARG A 81 -9.63 -21.93 9.16
N LEU A 82 -9.94 -20.84 8.48
CA LEU A 82 -10.99 -20.77 7.44
C LEU A 82 -10.48 -21.17 6.04
N GLY A 83 -9.16 -21.20 5.86
CA GLY A 83 -8.53 -21.41 4.57
C GLY A 83 -8.41 -20.11 3.77
N ARG A 84 -7.32 -20.02 3.00
CA ARG A 84 -6.92 -18.82 2.26
C ARG A 84 -7.88 -18.52 1.11
N LYS A 85 -8.37 -19.55 0.41
CA LYS A 85 -9.35 -19.40 -0.67
C LYS A 85 -10.65 -18.79 -0.16
N THR A 86 -11.15 -19.25 0.99
CA THR A 86 -12.36 -18.72 1.63
C THR A 86 -12.21 -17.24 1.97
N LEU A 87 -11.09 -16.84 2.59
CA LEU A 87 -10.82 -15.42 2.88
C LEU A 87 -10.67 -14.58 1.61
N PHE A 88 -10.01 -15.13 0.59
CA PHE A 88 -9.84 -14.45 -0.68
C PHE A 88 -11.21 -14.17 -1.33
N ILE A 89 -12.06 -15.18 -1.49
CA ILE A 89 -13.40 -15.04 -2.06
C ILE A 89 -14.32 -14.19 -1.16
N GLY A 90 -14.25 -14.36 0.16
CA GLY A 90 -15.01 -13.53 1.12
C GLY A 90 -14.69 -12.04 0.99
N GLY A 91 -13.41 -11.71 0.80
CA GLY A 91 -12.99 -10.35 0.48
C GLY A 91 -13.55 -9.84 -0.86
N GLN A 92 -13.55 -10.68 -1.90
CA GLN A 92 -14.15 -10.35 -3.20
C GLN A 92 -15.65 -10.06 -3.10
N LEU A 93 -16.40 -10.93 -2.42
CA LEU A 93 -17.84 -10.76 -2.19
C LEU A 93 -18.13 -9.48 -1.42
N THR A 94 -17.31 -9.15 -0.43
CA THR A 94 -17.42 -7.90 0.30
C THR A 94 -17.28 -6.68 -0.64
N ARG A 95 -16.40 -6.75 -1.64
CA ARG A 95 -16.29 -5.69 -2.66
C ARG A 95 -17.49 -5.62 -3.60
N CYS A 96 -18.12 -6.74 -3.94
CA CYS A 96 -19.40 -6.73 -4.66
C CYS A 96 -20.49 -6.01 -3.86
N VAL A 97 -20.57 -6.28 -2.55
CA VAL A 97 -21.50 -5.57 -1.65
C VAL A 97 -21.24 -4.07 -1.65
N VAL A 98 -19.97 -3.64 -1.57
CA VAL A 98 -19.58 -2.23 -1.66
C VAL A 98 -20.04 -1.61 -2.99
N ALA A 99 -19.64 -2.21 -4.12
CA ALA A 99 -19.95 -1.67 -5.44
C ALA A 99 -21.46 -1.62 -5.72
N GLY A 100 -22.21 -2.65 -5.30
CA GLY A 100 -23.66 -2.68 -5.40
C GLY A 100 -24.34 -1.63 -4.51
N SER A 101 -23.87 -1.46 -3.27
CA SER A 101 -24.44 -0.48 -2.33
C SER A 101 -24.26 0.96 -2.80
N LEU A 102 -23.15 1.26 -3.48
CA LEU A 102 -22.88 2.59 -4.06
C LEU A 102 -23.91 3.03 -5.11
N LEU A 103 -24.64 2.11 -5.75
CA LEU A 103 -25.66 2.44 -6.76
C LEU A 103 -26.90 3.10 -6.16
N PHE A 104 -27.17 2.84 -4.87
CA PHE A 104 -28.42 3.24 -4.23
C PHE A 104 -28.20 4.24 -3.07
N THR A 105 -27.02 4.23 -2.46
CA THR A 105 -26.72 4.98 -1.25
C THR A 105 -26.57 6.47 -1.50
N ARG A 106 -27.27 7.29 -0.70
CA ARG A 106 -27.18 8.76 -0.73
C ARG A 106 -27.02 9.39 0.66
N SER A 107 -27.21 8.63 1.73
CA SER A 107 -27.16 9.12 3.11
C SER A 107 -25.75 9.02 3.70
N TYR A 108 -25.40 9.94 4.61
CA TYR A 108 -24.13 9.93 5.34
C TYR A 108 -23.83 8.58 6.01
N TRP A 109 -24.77 8.04 6.79
CA TRP A 109 -24.61 6.77 7.51
C TRP A 109 -24.48 5.57 6.57
N GLY A 110 -25.16 5.61 5.42
CA GLY A 110 -24.98 4.61 4.37
C GLY A 110 -23.54 4.59 3.84
N PHE A 111 -22.92 5.75 3.60
CA PHE A 111 -21.51 5.79 3.21
C PHE A 111 -20.59 5.35 4.34
N ALA A 112 -20.84 5.77 5.58
CA ALA A 112 -20.07 5.27 6.73
C ALA A 112 -20.07 3.74 6.78
N LEU A 113 -21.23 3.10 6.59
CA LEU A 113 -21.35 1.65 6.51
C LEU A 113 -20.63 1.05 5.29
N ILE A 114 -20.72 1.69 4.12
CA ILE A 114 -19.95 1.26 2.94
C ILE A 114 -18.45 1.25 3.23
N HIS A 115 -17.91 2.23 3.96
CA HIS A 115 -16.48 2.24 4.31
C HIS A 115 -16.10 1.19 5.36
N VAL A 116 -17.02 0.79 6.24
CA VAL A 116 -16.83 -0.42 7.07
C VAL A 116 -16.64 -1.65 6.18
N PHE A 117 -17.55 -1.88 5.22
CA PHE A 117 -17.42 -3.01 4.29
C PHE A 117 -16.16 -2.92 3.43
N ARG A 118 -15.79 -1.72 2.96
CA ARG A 118 -14.51 -1.53 2.25
C ARG A 118 -13.32 -1.95 3.11
N GLY A 119 -13.33 -1.63 4.40
CA GLY A 119 -12.30 -2.07 5.35
C GLY A 119 -12.27 -3.58 5.56
N LEU A 120 -13.43 -4.22 5.68
CA LEU A 120 -13.54 -5.69 5.77
C LEU A 120 -12.99 -6.39 4.51
N GLY A 121 -13.14 -5.77 3.34
CA GLY A 121 -12.57 -6.30 2.09
C GLY A 121 -11.04 -6.41 2.07
N SER A 122 -10.34 -5.78 3.02
CA SER A 122 -8.86 -5.86 3.12
C SER A 122 -8.32 -7.25 3.47
N MET A 123 -9.15 -8.15 4.01
CA MET A 123 -8.76 -9.54 4.33
C MET A 123 -8.25 -10.33 3.13
N GLN A 124 -8.57 -9.88 1.91
CA GLN A 124 -8.14 -10.53 0.70
C GLN A 124 -6.63 -10.42 0.47
N SER A 125 -6.01 -9.28 0.79
CA SER A 125 -4.58 -9.03 0.50
C SER A 125 -3.64 -10.07 1.15
N PRO A 126 -3.73 -10.37 2.47
CA PRO A 126 -2.91 -11.41 3.06
C PRO A 126 -3.22 -12.81 2.50
N ALA A 127 -4.48 -13.09 2.16
CA ALA A 127 -4.85 -14.35 1.53
C ALA A 127 -4.23 -14.51 0.13
N GLN A 128 -4.27 -13.46 -0.70
CA GLN A 128 -3.66 -13.45 -2.03
C GLN A 128 -2.15 -13.64 -1.96
N ASN A 129 -1.47 -12.88 -1.09
CA ASN A 129 -0.02 -12.97 -0.94
C ASN A 129 0.41 -14.38 -0.50
N ALA A 130 -0.37 -15.00 0.38
CA ALA A 130 -0.12 -16.36 0.85
C ALA A 130 -0.34 -17.41 -0.25
N ILE A 131 -1.34 -17.25 -1.12
CA ILE A 131 -1.57 -18.17 -2.26
C ILE A 131 -0.46 -18.02 -3.31
N VAL A 132 -0.04 -16.79 -3.62
CA VAL A 132 1.10 -16.56 -4.53
C VAL A 132 2.35 -17.21 -3.96
N ALA A 133 2.65 -16.99 -2.68
CA ALA A 133 3.83 -17.56 -2.04
C ALA A 133 3.84 -19.10 -2.02
N GLU A 134 2.70 -19.76 -1.84
CA GLU A 134 2.60 -21.22 -1.88
C GLU A 134 2.76 -21.82 -3.28
N ARG A 135 2.42 -21.06 -4.31
CA ARG A 135 2.46 -21.51 -5.71
C ARG A 135 3.75 -21.12 -6.43
N SER A 136 4.59 -20.31 -5.80
CA SER A 136 5.86 -19.86 -6.35
C SER A 136 7.03 -20.68 -5.77
N ASP A 137 7.97 -21.04 -6.63
CA ASP A 137 9.28 -21.54 -6.18
C ASP A 137 10.11 -20.39 -5.60
N ARG A 138 11.12 -20.72 -4.78
CA ARG A 138 12.04 -19.70 -4.22
C ARG A 138 12.68 -18.81 -5.30
N SER A 139 12.98 -19.36 -6.47
CA SER A 139 13.59 -18.62 -7.59
C SER A 139 12.60 -17.71 -8.33
N THR A 140 11.29 -17.98 -8.25
CA THR A 140 10.24 -17.28 -9.01
C THR A 140 9.31 -16.45 -8.13
N LEU A 141 9.44 -16.52 -6.80
CA LEU A 141 8.64 -15.79 -5.82
C LEU A 141 8.68 -14.27 -6.03
N ALA A 142 9.89 -13.69 -6.08
CA ALA A 142 10.06 -12.26 -6.28
C ALA A 142 9.51 -11.80 -7.64
N THR A 143 9.70 -12.61 -8.69
CA THR A 143 9.16 -12.36 -10.02
C THR A 143 7.63 -12.40 -10.04
N SER A 144 7.02 -13.33 -9.30
CA SER A 144 5.55 -13.46 -9.22
C SER A 144 4.92 -12.24 -8.54
N PHE A 145 5.48 -11.80 -7.41
CA PHE A 145 5.05 -10.55 -6.77
C PHE A 145 5.28 -9.32 -7.67
N ALA A 146 6.42 -9.24 -8.36
CA ALA A 146 6.68 -8.14 -9.29
C ALA A 146 5.65 -8.08 -10.42
N PHE A 147 5.18 -9.22 -10.95
CA PHE A 147 4.10 -9.25 -11.94
C PHE A 147 2.78 -8.76 -11.37
N VAL A 148 2.41 -9.22 -10.16
CA VAL A 148 1.18 -8.78 -9.47
C VAL A 148 1.21 -7.27 -9.26
N ASP A 149 2.32 -6.75 -8.73
CA ASP A 149 2.49 -5.32 -8.44
C ASP A 149 2.47 -4.50 -9.73
N THR A 150 3.21 -4.90 -10.76
CA THR A 150 3.27 -4.18 -12.04
C THR A 150 1.90 -4.05 -12.68
N LEU A 151 1.13 -5.14 -12.70
CA LEU A 151 -0.19 -5.17 -13.34
C LEU A 151 -1.21 -4.37 -12.53
N SER A 152 -1.15 -4.44 -11.20
CA SER A 152 -1.99 -3.62 -10.30
C SER A 152 -1.67 -2.12 -10.45
N GLN A 153 -0.41 -1.75 -10.64
CA GLN A 153 -0.01 -0.37 -10.84
C GLN A 153 -0.41 0.17 -12.21
N PHE A 154 -0.34 -0.67 -13.24
CA PHE A 154 -0.88 -0.34 -14.55
C PHE A 154 -2.39 -0.07 -14.49
N ALA A 155 -3.15 -0.90 -13.77
CA ALA A 155 -4.57 -0.65 -13.51
C ALA A 155 -4.79 0.67 -12.76
N SER A 156 -4.01 0.93 -11.71
CA SER A 156 -4.10 2.16 -10.90
C SER A 156 -3.78 3.43 -11.69
N PHE A 157 -3.03 3.34 -12.80
CA PHE A 157 -2.79 4.45 -13.70
C PHE A 157 -3.92 4.65 -14.71
N CYS A 158 -4.38 3.59 -15.38
CA CYS A 158 -5.36 3.70 -16.46
C CYS A 158 -6.81 3.85 -15.95
N ALA A 159 -7.18 3.12 -14.91
CA ALA A 159 -8.56 3.04 -14.43
C ALA A 159 -9.14 4.39 -13.94
N PRO A 160 -8.42 5.28 -13.21
CA PRO A 160 -8.98 6.56 -12.79
C PRO A 160 -9.32 7.47 -13.97
N ILE A 161 -8.50 7.46 -15.02
CA ILE A 161 -8.72 8.25 -16.24
C ILE A 161 -10.02 7.82 -16.91
N LEU A 162 -10.20 6.51 -17.09
CA LEU A 162 -11.41 5.94 -17.69
C LEU A 162 -12.63 6.17 -16.80
N ALA A 163 -12.50 5.98 -15.49
CA ALA A 163 -13.58 6.16 -14.53
C ALA A 163 -14.09 7.60 -14.52
N GLY A 164 -13.18 8.59 -14.47
CA GLY A 164 -13.52 10.01 -14.54
C GLY A 164 -14.20 10.37 -15.87
N ALA A 165 -13.62 9.96 -17.00
CA ALA A 165 -14.15 10.28 -18.32
C ALA A 165 -15.54 9.69 -18.56
N VAL A 166 -15.78 8.46 -18.08
CA VAL A 166 -17.09 7.80 -18.16
C VAL A 166 -18.08 8.45 -17.21
N ALA A 167 -17.66 8.83 -16.00
CA ALA A 167 -18.51 9.53 -15.03
C ALA A 167 -18.99 10.89 -15.55
N ASP A 168 -18.10 11.67 -16.19
CA ASP A 168 -18.45 12.98 -16.76
C ASP A 168 -19.45 12.85 -17.92
N ARG A 169 -19.34 11.81 -18.75
CA ARG A 169 -20.18 11.61 -19.94
C ARG A 169 -21.52 10.93 -19.65
N PHE A 170 -21.51 9.92 -18.78
CA PHE A 170 -22.65 9.02 -18.58
C PHE A 170 -23.17 9.02 -17.14
N GLY A 171 -22.56 9.81 -16.26
CA GLY A 171 -22.90 9.90 -14.84
C GLY A 171 -22.17 8.87 -13.97
N VAL A 172 -22.05 9.21 -12.68
CA VAL A 172 -21.29 8.45 -11.67
C VAL A 172 -21.76 7.01 -11.45
N ARG A 173 -23.01 6.68 -11.81
CA ARG A 173 -23.52 5.32 -11.69
C ARG A 173 -22.81 4.34 -12.62
N VAL A 174 -22.35 4.78 -13.80
CA VAL A 174 -21.70 3.89 -14.78
C VAL A 174 -20.36 3.34 -14.25
N PRO A 175 -19.44 4.14 -13.69
CA PRO A 175 -18.27 3.61 -13.00
C PRO A 175 -18.59 2.60 -11.89
N PHE A 176 -19.67 2.82 -11.12
CA PHE A 176 -20.10 1.88 -10.09
C PHE A 176 -20.59 0.54 -10.68
N ILE A 177 -21.35 0.57 -11.78
CA ILE A 177 -21.80 -0.63 -12.50
C ILE A 177 -20.60 -1.39 -13.10
N ILE A 178 -19.64 -0.67 -13.71
CA ILE A 178 -18.41 -1.27 -14.24
C ILE A 178 -17.63 -1.95 -13.09
N GLY A 179 -17.43 -1.25 -11.97
CA GLY A 179 -16.78 -1.81 -10.79
C GLY A 179 -17.49 -3.06 -10.26
N LEU A 180 -18.82 -3.02 -10.16
CA LEU A 180 -19.61 -4.19 -9.75
C LEU A 180 -19.45 -5.36 -10.73
N SER A 181 -19.53 -5.10 -12.04
CA SER A 181 -19.42 -6.13 -13.07
C SER A 181 -18.04 -6.79 -13.06
N LEU A 182 -16.98 -6.00 -12.91
CA LEU A 182 -15.60 -6.49 -12.83
C LEU A 182 -15.36 -7.28 -11.53
N THR A 183 -15.88 -6.82 -10.38
CA THR A 183 -15.76 -7.59 -9.12
C THR A 183 -16.52 -8.91 -9.17
N ILE A 184 -17.72 -8.95 -9.77
CA ILE A 184 -18.47 -10.21 -9.99
C ILE A 184 -17.67 -11.15 -10.90
N ALA A 185 -17.10 -10.65 -11.99
CA ALA A 185 -16.23 -11.45 -12.85
C ALA A 185 -15.02 -12.00 -12.08
N SER A 186 -14.39 -11.20 -11.22
CA SER A 186 -13.30 -11.64 -10.35
C SER A 186 -13.72 -12.71 -9.35
N VAL A 187 -14.93 -12.64 -8.77
CA VAL A 187 -15.48 -13.71 -7.92
C VAL A 187 -15.63 -15.00 -8.71
N ILE A 188 -16.26 -14.94 -9.89
CA ILE A 188 -16.48 -16.13 -10.75
C ILE A 188 -15.15 -16.79 -11.10
N LEU A 189 -14.15 -16.00 -11.49
CA LEU A 189 -12.79 -16.50 -11.75
C LEU A 189 -12.13 -17.05 -10.48
N GLY A 190 -12.35 -16.40 -9.33
CA GLY A 190 -11.82 -16.82 -8.02
C GLY A 190 -12.34 -18.17 -7.55
N LEU A 191 -13.57 -18.56 -7.91
CA LEU A 191 -14.11 -19.89 -7.65
C LEU A 191 -13.25 -21.00 -8.28
N GLY A 192 -12.62 -20.71 -9.43
CA GLY A 192 -11.73 -21.61 -10.16
C GLY A 192 -10.34 -21.80 -9.54
N ILE A 193 -9.98 -21.04 -8.50
CA ILE A 193 -8.70 -21.22 -7.78
C ILE A 193 -8.72 -22.59 -7.10
N LYS A 194 -7.76 -23.46 -7.44
CA LYS A 194 -7.61 -24.77 -6.79
C LYS A 194 -6.94 -24.60 -5.44
N GLU A 195 -7.56 -25.12 -4.38
CA GLU A 195 -6.91 -25.22 -3.07
C GLU A 195 -5.72 -26.19 -3.17
N ALA A 196 -4.61 -25.83 -2.54
CA ALA A 196 -3.57 -26.82 -2.29
C ALA A 196 -4.16 -27.85 -1.32
N LYS A 197 -4.13 -29.13 -1.69
CA LYS A 197 -4.68 -30.22 -0.89
C LYS A 197 -4.00 -30.16 0.49
N ARG A 198 -4.78 -29.89 1.54
CA ARG A 198 -4.29 -29.88 2.91
C ARG A 198 -4.17 -31.35 3.30
N ASP A 199 -2.99 -31.94 3.14
CA ASP A 199 -2.77 -33.33 3.54
C ASP A 199 -3.09 -33.46 5.03
N THR A 200 -4.22 -34.11 5.28
CA THR A 200 -4.79 -34.37 6.58
C THR A 200 -4.57 -35.85 6.85
N GLY A 201 -3.38 -36.18 7.38
CA GLY A 201 -3.14 -37.41 8.12
C GLY A 201 -2.48 -38.57 7.37
N THR A 202 -1.51 -39.15 8.08
CA THR A 202 -0.91 -40.50 8.00
C THR A 202 0.12 -40.78 6.90
N ASP A 203 1.37 -40.86 7.38
CA ASP A 203 2.53 -41.60 6.89
C ASP A 203 3.06 -41.29 5.48
N SER A 204 3.93 -40.28 5.41
CA SER A 204 5.14 -40.37 4.59
C SER A 204 6.18 -39.36 5.06
N GLU A 205 7.26 -39.84 5.65
CA GLU A 205 8.57 -39.23 5.46
C GLU A 205 8.78 -38.97 3.94
N ALA A 206 9.44 -37.85 3.61
CA ALA A 206 9.82 -37.43 2.25
C ALA A 206 8.73 -36.84 1.33
N ALA A 207 8.28 -35.62 1.63
CA ALA A 207 8.13 -34.53 0.66
C ALA A 207 7.83 -33.21 1.40
N ALA A 208 8.87 -32.57 1.95
CA ALA A 208 8.73 -31.30 2.63
C ALA A 208 8.29 -30.19 1.64
N PRO A 209 7.26 -29.37 1.96
CA PRO A 209 7.07 -28.11 1.28
C PRO A 209 8.31 -27.25 1.52
N VAL A 210 8.75 -26.48 0.51
CA VAL A 210 9.95 -25.66 0.55
C VAL A 210 9.80 -24.55 1.60
N ALA A 211 10.06 -24.93 2.85
CA ALA A 211 10.37 -24.06 3.95
C ALA A 211 11.55 -23.22 3.48
N VAL A 212 11.37 -21.90 3.40
CA VAL A 212 12.45 -20.92 3.64
C VAL A 212 13.27 -21.47 4.81
N ALA A 213 14.59 -21.54 4.65
CA ALA A 213 15.50 -22.23 5.54
C ALA A 213 15.09 -22.03 7.01
N ARG A 214 14.42 -23.03 7.57
CA ARG A 214 14.38 -23.25 9.01
C ARG A 214 15.75 -23.84 9.33
N GLU A 215 16.73 -22.97 9.53
CA GLU A 215 17.63 -23.22 10.65
C GLU A 215 16.77 -23.07 11.90
N SER A 216 16.19 -24.20 12.29
CA SER A 216 15.47 -24.36 13.53
C SER A 216 16.48 -24.26 14.68
N HIS A 217 16.80 -23.05 15.11
CA HIS A 217 16.86 -22.84 16.54
C HIS A 217 15.46 -23.09 17.05
N ALA A 218 15.30 -24.16 17.82
CA ALA A 218 14.06 -24.56 18.46
C ALA A 218 13.34 -23.32 19.01
N VAL A 219 12.16 -23.01 18.47
CA VAL A 219 11.25 -22.05 19.09
C VAL A 219 10.84 -22.70 20.42
N PRO A 220 11.24 -22.15 21.58
CA PRO A 220 10.81 -22.72 22.85
C PRO A 220 9.29 -22.68 22.90
N LYS A 221 8.67 -23.82 23.26
CA LYS A 221 7.27 -23.88 23.66
C LYS A 221 7.07 -22.96 24.86
N GLY A 222 6.62 -21.75 24.57
CA GLY A 222 6.26 -20.71 25.51
C GLY A 222 5.90 -19.49 24.70
N SER A 223 4.63 -19.36 24.28
CA SER A 223 4.18 -18.16 23.57
C SER A 223 4.32 -16.98 24.51
N ARG A 224 5.45 -16.26 24.43
CA ARG A 224 5.56 -14.96 25.07
C ARG A 224 4.40 -14.11 24.57
N SER A 225 3.76 -13.36 25.46
CA SER A 225 2.71 -12.45 25.03
C SER A 225 3.29 -11.47 24.01
N LEU A 226 2.51 -11.08 23.00
CA LEU A 226 2.89 -10.07 22.01
C LEU A 226 3.48 -8.82 22.71
N PHE A 227 2.90 -8.46 23.86
CA PHE A 227 3.37 -7.38 24.73
C PHE A 227 4.79 -7.58 25.24
N ALA A 228 5.15 -8.77 25.72
CA ALA A 228 6.51 -9.07 26.17
C ALA A 228 7.51 -9.00 25.00
N GLN A 229 7.13 -9.48 23.81
CA GLN A 229 7.98 -9.40 22.62
C GLN A 229 8.20 -7.96 22.17
N VAL A 230 7.14 -7.13 22.16
CA VAL A 230 7.24 -5.69 21.86
C VAL A 230 8.14 -5.01 22.88
N ARG A 231 7.93 -5.24 24.18
CA ARG A 231 8.78 -4.67 25.25
C ARG A 231 10.24 -5.04 25.07
N ASP A 232 10.54 -6.32 24.86
CA ASP A 232 11.90 -6.84 24.71
C ASP A 232 12.63 -6.26 23.47
N MET A 233 11.88 -5.79 22.47
CA MET A 233 12.43 -5.12 21.28
C MET A 233 13.05 -3.75 21.61
N PHE A 234 12.50 -3.05 22.60
CA PHE A 234 12.96 -1.73 23.06
C PHE A 234 13.96 -1.81 24.22
N VAL A 235 14.43 -3.01 24.57
CA VAL A 235 15.50 -3.20 25.56
C VAL A 235 16.84 -3.34 24.81
N GLY A 236 17.61 -2.25 24.76
CA GLY A 236 18.97 -2.22 24.19
C GLY A 236 19.40 -0.87 23.60
N SER A 237 20.57 -0.84 22.98
CA SER A 237 21.16 0.36 22.36
C SER A 237 20.48 0.81 21.05
N GLY A 238 19.67 -0.06 20.42
CA GLY A 238 18.95 0.23 19.17
C GLY A 238 17.59 0.93 19.35
N THR A 239 17.12 1.11 20.58
CA THR A 239 15.78 1.62 20.92
C THR A 239 15.48 2.98 20.31
N ALA A 240 16.46 3.89 20.31
CA ALA A 240 16.28 5.22 19.74
C ALA A 240 16.00 5.18 18.22
N ILE A 241 16.65 4.27 17.48
CA ILE A 241 16.45 4.13 16.03
C ILE A 241 15.06 3.54 15.77
N LEU A 242 14.65 2.53 16.54
CA LEU A 242 13.32 1.93 16.43
C LEU A 242 12.20 2.95 16.71
N VAL A 243 12.35 3.77 17.75
CA VAL A 243 11.37 4.83 18.07
C VAL A 243 11.29 5.88 16.95
N LEU A 244 12.43 6.29 16.39
CA LEU A 244 12.44 7.22 15.25
C LEU A 244 11.73 6.63 14.03
N LEU A 245 11.98 5.37 13.70
CA LEU A 245 11.32 4.69 12.59
C LEU A 245 9.81 4.55 12.80
N LEU A 246 9.37 4.24 14.02
CA LEU A 246 7.94 4.15 14.33
C LEU A 246 7.26 5.53 14.29
N GLY A 247 7.93 6.57 14.79
CA GLY A 247 7.48 7.96 14.68
C GLY A 247 7.36 8.40 13.22
N ALA A 248 8.34 8.05 12.39
CA ALA A 248 8.31 8.30 10.95
C ALA A 248 7.11 7.60 10.28
N ASN A 249 6.90 6.29 10.52
CA ASN A 249 5.76 5.57 9.94
C ASN A 249 4.39 6.16 10.34
N PHE A 250 4.23 6.59 11.59
CA PHE A 250 3.02 7.28 12.05
C PHE A 250 2.82 8.61 11.31
N LEU A 251 3.90 9.38 11.15
CA LEU A 251 3.88 10.68 10.48
C LEU A 251 3.66 10.56 8.97
N SER A 252 4.28 9.58 8.31
CA SER A 252 3.97 9.20 6.93
C SER A 252 2.48 8.87 6.81
N GLY A 253 1.93 8.10 7.75
CA GLY A 253 0.51 7.78 7.82
C GLY A 253 -0.35 9.03 7.84
N LEU A 254 -0.11 9.91 8.82
CA LEU A 254 -0.84 11.18 8.95
C LEU A 254 -0.76 12.04 7.68
N ALA A 255 0.43 12.23 7.12
CA ALA A 255 0.63 13.07 5.95
C ALA A 255 -0.06 12.51 4.70
N ASN A 256 0.01 11.19 4.48
CA ASN A 256 -0.72 10.53 3.40
C ASN A 256 -2.24 10.59 3.59
N GLY A 257 -2.71 10.39 4.82
CA GLY A 257 -4.13 10.53 5.16
C GLY A 257 -4.66 11.95 4.90
N ALA A 258 -3.83 12.97 5.17
CA ALA A 258 -4.14 14.36 4.87
C ALA A 258 -4.20 14.62 3.36
N VAL A 259 -3.17 14.25 2.60
CA VAL A 259 -3.14 14.42 1.13
C VAL A 259 -4.34 13.77 0.46
N GLY A 260 -4.76 12.59 0.93
CA GLY A 260 -5.94 11.88 0.40
C GLY A 260 -7.25 12.66 0.51
N ILE A 261 -7.34 13.64 1.41
CA ILE A 261 -8.50 14.54 1.57
C ILE A 261 -8.23 15.90 0.93
N LEU A 262 -7.08 16.52 1.23
CA LEU A 262 -6.79 17.88 0.77
C LEU A 262 -6.71 17.98 -0.75
N LEU A 263 -6.08 17.01 -1.42
CA LEU A 263 -5.82 17.07 -2.86
C LEU A 263 -7.10 17.07 -3.70
N PRO A 264 -8.03 16.09 -3.56
CA PRO A 264 -9.28 16.11 -4.30
C PRO A 264 -10.09 17.40 -4.10
N PHE A 265 -10.22 17.88 -2.86
CA PHE A 265 -10.99 19.08 -2.57
C PHE A 265 -10.33 20.36 -3.10
N THR A 266 -8.99 20.43 -3.06
CA THR A 266 -8.24 21.54 -3.67
C THR A 266 -8.48 21.62 -5.17
N ILE A 267 -8.54 20.47 -5.86
CA ILE A 267 -8.86 20.42 -7.29
C ILE A 267 -10.28 20.93 -7.55
N MET A 268 -11.25 20.47 -6.76
CA MET A 268 -12.65 20.88 -6.89
C MET A 268 -12.86 22.38 -6.62
N ASP A 269 -12.17 22.94 -5.61
CA ASP A 269 -12.33 24.35 -5.24
C ASP A 269 -11.59 25.32 -6.16
N ARG A 270 -10.41 24.93 -6.67
CA ARG A 270 -9.56 25.85 -7.45
C ARG A 270 -9.68 25.70 -8.96
N PHE A 271 -10.12 24.54 -9.46
CA PHE A 271 -10.00 24.22 -10.88
C PHE A 271 -11.29 23.66 -11.49
N SER A 272 -11.80 22.52 -11.01
CA SER A 272 -12.99 21.89 -11.57
C SER A 272 -13.51 20.79 -10.65
N ASP A 273 -14.84 20.72 -10.53
CA ASP A 273 -15.60 19.67 -9.85
C ASP A 273 -15.89 18.44 -10.74
N SER A 274 -15.42 18.44 -11.99
CA SER A 274 -15.54 17.29 -12.89
C SER A 274 -14.84 16.04 -12.33
N TYR A 275 -15.39 14.88 -12.63
CA TYR A 275 -14.85 13.61 -12.17
C TYR A 275 -13.46 13.35 -12.78
N SER A 276 -13.25 13.69 -14.05
CA SER A 276 -11.94 13.56 -14.70
C SER A 276 -10.86 14.46 -14.08
N ALA A 277 -11.22 15.68 -13.64
CA ALA A 277 -10.26 16.58 -13.02
C ALA A 277 -9.67 15.97 -11.75
N VAL A 278 -10.54 15.41 -10.89
CA VAL A 278 -10.13 14.80 -9.62
C VAL A 278 -9.49 13.44 -9.84
N SER A 279 -10.09 12.55 -10.63
CA SER A 279 -9.54 11.21 -10.87
C SER A 279 -8.18 11.25 -11.59
N GLY A 280 -7.95 12.27 -12.43
CA GLY A 280 -6.67 12.53 -13.07
C GLY A 280 -5.51 12.71 -12.09
N THR A 281 -5.76 13.23 -10.88
CA THR A 281 -4.71 13.31 -9.84
C THR A 281 -4.26 11.94 -9.33
N GLN A 282 -5.18 10.99 -9.24
CA GLN A 282 -4.87 9.62 -8.83
C GLN A 282 -4.04 8.91 -9.91
N ALA A 283 -4.39 9.13 -11.19
CA ALA A 283 -3.59 8.66 -12.31
C ALA A 283 -2.18 9.29 -12.33
N ALA A 284 -2.07 10.60 -12.09
CA ALA A 284 -0.79 11.29 -11.97
C ALA A 284 0.10 10.71 -10.85
N GLY A 285 -0.48 10.42 -9.68
CA GLY A 285 0.24 9.74 -8.59
C GLY A 285 0.68 8.32 -8.97
N ALA A 286 -0.21 7.53 -9.59
CA ALA A 286 0.13 6.19 -10.07
C ALA A 286 1.26 6.21 -11.11
N LEU A 287 1.27 7.19 -12.02
CA LEU A 287 2.36 7.39 -12.99
C LEU A 287 3.70 7.64 -12.28
N GLY A 288 3.71 8.52 -11.27
CA GLY A 288 4.90 8.78 -10.46
C GLY A 288 5.44 7.50 -9.81
N THR A 289 4.55 6.65 -9.30
CA THR A 289 4.90 5.35 -8.72
C THR A 289 5.45 4.38 -9.76
N MET A 290 4.81 4.28 -10.93
CA MET A 290 5.25 3.41 -12.03
C MET A 290 6.65 3.77 -12.54
N LEU A 291 6.96 5.06 -12.65
CA LEU A 291 8.30 5.53 -13.06
C LEU A 291 9.38 5.06 -12.08
N VAL A 292 9.09 5.03 -10.78
CA VAL A 292 10.01 4.49 -9.77
C VAL A 292 10.17 2.98 -9.90
N LEU A 293 9.10 2.23 -10.20
CA LEU A 293 9.23 0.78 -10.41
C LEU A 293 10.17 0.43 -11.58
N LEU A 294 10.24 1.29 -12.59
CA LEU A 294 11.13 1.11 -13.74
C LEU A 294 12.57 1.57 -13.48
N LEU A 295 12.77 2.63 -12.68
CA LEU A 295 14.06 3.32 -12.54
C LEU A 295 14.72 3.15 -11.16
N GLY A 296 13.93 2.96 -10.10
CA GLY A 296 14.33 3.11 -8.70
C GLY A 296 15.35 2.10 -8.21
N GLY A 297 15.26 0.83 -8.66
CA GLY A 297 16.24 -0.20 -8.29
C GLY A 297 17.65 0.15 -8.79
N ARG A 298 17.76 0.54 -10.06
CA ARG A 298 19.04 0.93 -10.68
C ARG A 298 19.60 2.20 -10.06
N LEU A 299 18.76 3.18 -9.73
CA LEU A 299 19.18 4.42 -9.09
C LEU A 299 19.75 4.19 -7.69
N ALA A 300 19.14 3.30 -6.89
CA ALA A 300 19.64 2.95 -5.56
C ALA A 300 20.99 2.25 -5.60
N ASP A 301 21.21 1.39 -6.60
CA ASP A 301 22.47 0.64 -6.77
C ASP A 301 23.62 1.56 -7.23
N VAL A 302 23.33 2.60 -8.03
CA VAL A 302 24.35 3.52 -8.56
C VAL A 302 24.72 4.63 -7.58
N TYR A 303 23.73 5.26 -6.94
CA TYR A 303 23.97 6.47 -6.13
C TYR A 303 24.17 6.19 -4.63
N GLY A 304 23.87 4.96 -4.19
CA GLY A 304 23.96 4.56 -2.80
C GLY A 304 22.73 4.98 -1.97
N ARG A 305 22.36 4.11 -1.03
CA ARG A 305 21.10 4.19 -0.26
C ARG A 305 20.92 5.52 0.50
N LYS A 306 21.99 6.06 1.10
CA LYS A 306 21.93 7.33 1.87
C LYS A 306 21.52 8.52 1.01
N LYS A 307 22.06 8.65 -0.20
CA LYS A 307 21.73 9.74 -1.13
C LYS A 307 20.29 9.63 -1.64
N VAL A 308 19.81 8.39 -1.84
CA VAL A 308 18.42 8.10 -2.21
C VAL A 308 17.42 8.33 -1.06
N MET A 309 17.85 8.21 0.20
CA MET A 309 17.00 8.63 1.33
C MET A 309 16.93 10.15 1.45
N LEU A 310 18.05 10.86 1.21
CA LEU A 310 18.08 12.33 1.25
C LEU A 310 17.21 12.97 0.16
N SER A 311 16.97 12.31 -0.97
CA SER A 311 16.08 12.85 -2.00
C SER A 311 14.65 13.05 -1.49
N PHE A 312 14.22 12.33 -0.46
CA PHE A 312 12.91 12.51 0.16
C PHE A 312 12.71 13.93 0.72
N LEU A 313 13.78 14.59 1.17
CA LEU A 313 13.73 15.97 1.67
C LEU A 313 13.42 16.99 0.56
N ALA A 314 13.45 16.59 -0.71
CA ALA A 314 12.99 17.42 -1.82
C ALA A 314 11.46 17.40 -1.99
N ALA A 315 10.72 16.46 -1.38
CA ALA A 315 9.28 16.39 -1.51
C ALA A 315 8.54 17.62 -0.94
N PRO A 316 8.84 18.12 0.28
CA PRO A 316 8.18 19.30 0.83
C PRO A 316 8.25 20.58 -0.03
N PRO A 317 9.43 21.02 -0.53
CA PRO A 317 9.49 22.21 -1.38
C PRO A 317 8.78 22.00 -2.73
N VAL A 318 8.80 20.79 -3.30
CA VAL A 318 8.04 20.47 -4.52
C VAL A 318 6.53 20.49 -4.24
N MET A 319 6.08 19.99 -3.09
CA MET A 319 4.67 20.09 -2.67
C MET A 319 4.21 21.54 -2.50
N ALA A 320 5.09 22.45 -2.07
CA ALA A 320 4.74 23.87 -1.98
C ALA A 320 4.39 24.51 -3.33
N LEU A 321 4.84 23.91 -4.45
CA LEU A 321 4.45 24.36 -5.80
C LEU A 321 2.95 24.17 -6.08
N LEU A 322 2.23 23.38 -5.28
CA LEU A 322 0.76 23.28 -5.36
C LEU A 322 0.09 24.65 -5.15
N PHE A 323 0.67 25.55 -4.35
CA PHE A 323 0.11 26.89 -4.17
C PHE A 323 0.24 27.73 -5.44
N ALA A 324 1.37 27.61 -6.15
CA ALA A 324 1.65 28.36 -7.37
C ALA A 324 0.93 27.82 -8.62
N ALA A 325 0.34 26.62 -8.54
CA ALA A 325 -0.33 26.00 -9.68
C ALA A 325 -1.53 26.83 -10.15
N SER A 326 -1.53 27.22 -11.43
CA SER A 326 -2.60 27.97 -12.11
C SER A 326 -3.40 27.13 -13.10
N SER A 327 -3.02 25.86 -13.31
CA SER A 327 -3.78 24.93 -14.17
C SER A 327 -3.74 23.49 -13.66
N LEU A 328 -4.72 22.67 -14.09
CA LEU A 328 -4.81 21.25 -13.72
C LEU A 328 -3.57 20.44 -14.09
N TRP A 329 -2.98 20.69 -15.27
CA TRP A 329 -1.77 20.00 -15.70
C TRP A 329 -0.58 20.27 -14.78
N GLN A 330 -0.46 21.47 -14.22
CA GLN A 330 0.56 21.78 -13.22
C GLN A 330 0.31 20.99 -11.93
N MET A 331 -0.95 20.85 -11.50
CA MET A 331 -1.28 20.00 -10.34
C MET A 331 -0.89 18.54 -10.59
N TYR A 332 -1.21 17.99 -11.77
CA TYR A 332 -0.82 16.62 -12.14
C TYR A 332 0.69 16.44 -12.19
N ALA A 333 1.43 17.40 -12.76
CA ALA A 333 2.88 17.37 -12.80
C ALA A 333 3.49 17.35 -11.39
N VAL A 334 3.04 18.26 -10.51
CA VAL A 334 3.51 18.32 -9.11
C VAL A 334 3.20 17.01 -8.38
N VAL A 335 1.98 16.49 -8.47
CA VAL A 335 1.60 15.21 -7.84
C VAL A 335 2.45 14.05 -8.35
N THR A 336 2.72 13.99 -9.65
CA THR A 336 3.59 12.95 -10.25
C THR A 336 5.00 13.02 -9.67
N VAL A 337 5.59 14.22 -9.61
CA VAL A 337 6.96 14.42 -9.11
C VAL A 337 7.05 14.13 -7.61
N VAL A 338 6.10 14.61 -6.79
CA VAL A 338 6.06 14.33 -5.35
C VAL A 338 5.95 12.82 -5.09
N THR A 339 5.08 12.13 -5.83
CA THR A 339 4.89 10.69 -5.69
C THR A 339 6.12 9.91 -6.15
N LEU A 340 6.81 10.37 -7.20
CA LEU A 340 8.08 9.81 -7.65
C LEU A 340 9.15 9.95 -6.56
N ILE A 341 9.33 11.15 -6.01
CA ILE A 341 10.32 11.41 -4.94
C ILE A 341 10.01 10.52 -3.71
N GLY A 342 8.74 10.48 -3.28
CA GLY A 342 8.33 9.72 -2.11
C GLY A 342 8.58 8.21 -2.27
N ASN A 343 8.23 7.65 -3.43
CA ASN A 343 8.41 6.23 -3.69
C ASN A 343 9.88 5.82 -3.89
N LEU A 344 10.72 6.72 -4.41
CA LEU A 344 12.14 6.43 -4.65
C LEU A 344 12.88 6.03 -3.36
N SER A 345 12.46 6.56 -2.21
CA SER A 345 13.06 6.28 -0.90
C SER A 345 12.54 4.99 -0.25
N THR A 346 11.48 4.37 -0.78
CA THR A 346 10.84 3.17 -0.19
C THR A 346 11.78 1.96 -0.11
N PRO A 347 12.55 1.58 -1.15
CA PRO A 347 13.49 0.47 -1.07
C PRO A 347 14.58 0.67 -0.01
N ALA A 348 15.06 1.92 0.14
CA ALA A 348 16.07 2.26 1.13
C ALA A 348 15.51 2.19 2.57
N ILE A 349 14.29 2.69 2.80
CA ILE A 349 13.59 2.57 4.09
C ILE A 349 13.34 1.10 4.45
N ARG A 350 12.85 0.29 3.50
CA ARG A 350 12.64 -1.15 3.71
C ARG A 350 13.94 -1.86 4.08
N ALA A 351 15.05 -1.54 3.41
CA ALA A 351 16.35 -2.09 3.75
C ALA A 351 16.83 -1.67 5.15
N LEU A 352 16.65 -0.40 5.52
CA LEU A 352 16.98 0.11 6.85
C LEU A 352 16.20 -0.64 7.95
N HIS A 353 14.91 -0.89 7.75
CA HIS A 353 14.11 -1.72 8.67
C HIS A 353 14.70 -3.13 8.84
N GLN A 354 15.13 -3.77 7.75
CA GLN A 354 15.72 -5.11 7.80
C GLN A 354 17.09 -5.14 8.50
N GLU A 355 17.86 -4.06 8.40
CA GLU A 355 19.19 -3.95 9.02
C GLU A 355 19.15 -3.59 10.50
N VAL A 356 18.22 -2.73 10.92
CA VAL A 356 18.10 -2.28 12.31
C VAL A 356 17.37 -3.31 13.18
N VAL A 357 16.35 -3.97 12.63
CA VAL A 357 15.48 -4.87 13.40
C VAL A 357 16.06 -6.27 13.42
N ARG A 358 16.20 -6.82 14.63
CA ARG A 358 16.62 -8.21 14.87
C ARG A 358 15.71 -9.18 14.10
N GLU A 359 16.30 -10.21 13.51
CA GLU A 359 15.58 -11.14 12.63
C GLU A 359 14.31 -11.73 13.25
N ARG A 360 14.38 -12.12 14.52
CA ARG A 360 13.24 -12.65 15.30
C ARG A 360 12.08 -11.66 15.52
N ASP A 361 12.35 -10.36 15.42
CA ASP A 361 11.45 -9.26 15.79
C ASP A 361 10.88 -8.54 14.55
N ARG A 362 11.36 -8.86 13.34
CA ARG A 362 11.01 -8.18 12.07
C ARG A 362 9.52 -8.20 11.76
N ALA A 363 8.86 -9.32 11.97
CA ALA A 363 7.41 -9.47 11.72
C ALA A 363 6.60 -8.59 12.69
N SER A 364 6.92 -8.64 13.98
CA SER A 364 6.26 -7.85 15.02
C SER A 364 6.49 -6.35 14.83
N PHE A 365 7.72 -5.94 14.47
CA PHE A 365 8.02 -4.54 14.15
C PHE A 365 7.26 -4.07 12.91
N SER A 366 7.24 -4.87 11.84
CA SER A 366 6.51 -4.53 10.61
C SER A 366 5.01 -4.40 10.85
N GLY A 367 4.44 -5.26 11.69
CA GLY A 367 3.04 -5.14 12.13
C GLY A 367 2.78 -3.85 12.92
N LEU A 368 3.68 -3.50 13.85
CA LEU A 368 3.55 -2.29 14.67
C LEU A 368 3.72 -1.01 13.84
N ALA A 369 4.72 -0.98 12.95
CA ALA A 369 4.94 0.11 12.01
C ALA A 369 3.76 0.31 11.05
N GLY A 370 3.23 -0.79 10.48
CA GLY A 370 2.04 -0.75 9.65
C GLY A 370 0.79 -0.29 10.39
N GLY A 371 0.59 -0.75 11.63
CA GLY A 371 -0.52 -0.33 12.50
C GLY A 371 -0.45 1.16 12.86
N LEU A 372 0.74 1.67 13.20
CA LEU A 372 0.95 3.10 13.43
C LEU A 372 0.71 3.92 12.17
N SER A 373 1.20 3.46 11.01
CA SER A 373 0.94 4.14 9.74
C SER A 373 -0.57 4.19 9.42
N ALA A 374 -1.30 3.09 9.64
CA ALA A 374 -2.75 3.05 9.45
C ALA A 374 -3.51 3.98 10.42
N ALA A 375 -3.12 3.98 11.70
CA ALA A 375 -3.68 4.89 12.71
C ALA A 375 -3.39 6.36 12.39
N GLY A 376 -2.16 6.64 11.95
CA GLY A 376 -1.76 7.94 11.44
C GLY A 376 -2.62 8.36 10.27
N PHE A 377 -2.81 7.50 9.27
CA PHE A 377 -3.66 7.79 8.12
C PHE A 377 -5.10 8.10 8.53
N ALA A 378 -5.67 7.28 9.42
CA ALA A 378 -7.03 7.48 9.91
C ALA A 378 -7.19 8.85 10.59
N LEU A 379 -6.26 9.20 11.49
CA LEU A 379 -6.25 10.49 12.18
C LEU A 379 -6.00 11.65 11.21
N GLY A 380 -5.05 11.49 10.29
CA GLY A 380 -4.64 12.50 9.32
C GLY A 380 -5.78 12.86 8.37
N SER A 381 -6.55 11.87 7.90
CA SER A 381 -7.74 12.13 7.07
C SER A 381 -8.81 12.92 7.82
N VAL A 382 -9.08 12.60 9.09
CA VAL A 382 -10.08 13.36 9.89
C VAL A 382 -9.60 14.77 10.13
N VAL A 383 -8.39 14.93 10.67
CA VAL A 383 -7.81 16.25 10.99
C VAL A 383 -7.74 17.12 9.75
N ALA A 384 -7.29 16.58 8.62
CA ALA A 384 -7.23 17.31 7.35
C ALA A 384 -8.61 17.72 6.85
N GLY A 385 -9.62 16.84 6.97
CA GLY A 385 -10.99 17.15 6.58
C GLY A 385 -11.55 18.37 7.32
N PHE A 386 -11.41 18.39 8.65
CA PHE A 386 -11.82 19.54 9.47
C PHE A 386 -10.93 20.77 9.26
N ALA A 387 -9.61 20.59 9.18
CA ALA A 387 -8.66 21.69 8.99
C ALA A 387 -8.86 22.40 7.63
N TYR A 388 -9.26 21.67 6.59
CA TYR A 388 -9.52 22.24 5.28
C TYR A 388 -10.69 23.23 5.30
N ASN A 389 -11.74 22.95 6.09
CA ASN A 389 -12.86 23.90 6.26
C ASN A 389 -12.45 25.18 6.99
N TRP A 390 -11.45 25.11 7.88
CA TRP A 390 -10.95 26.29 8.59
C TRP A 390 -9.99 27.10 7.72
N SER A 391 -9.00 26.43 7.12
CA SER A 391 -8.04 27.06 6.22
C SER A 391 -7.42 26.02 5.29
N PRO A 392 -7.80 26.01 3.99
CA PRO A 392 -7.17 25.13 3.00
C PRO A 392 -5.65 25.30 2.95
N GLN A 393 -5.18 26.55 3.02
CA GLN A 393 -3.75 26.86 3.01
C GLN A 393 -3.05 26.37 4.28
N GLY A 394 -3.64 26.60 5.45
CA GLY A 394 -3.10 26.13 6.73
C GLY A 394 -3.01 24.60 6.80
N ALA A 395 -4.02 23.89 6.29
CA ALA A 395 -4.03 22.43 6.23
C ALA A 395 -2.91 21.86 5.33
N TRP A 396 -2.66 22.50 4.18
CA TRP A 396 -1.53 22.14 3.31
C TRP A 396 -0.18 22.44 3.93
N LEU A 397 0.00 23.61 4.56
CA LEU A 397 1.25 23.95 5.25
C LEU A 397 1.57 22.96 6.38
N LEU A 398 0.57 22.58 7.17
CA LEU A 398 0.71 21.53 8.18
C LEU A 398 1.15 20.21 7.55
N THR A 399 0.51 19.79 6.46
CA THR A 399 0.84 18.55 5.74
C THR A 399 2.27 18.56 5.17
N ILE A 400 2.70 19.69 4.60
CA ILE A 400 4.08 19.86 4.09
C ILE A 400 5.09 19.79 5.23
N ALA A 401 4.79 20.41 6.38
CA ALA A 401 5.65 20.32 7.56
C ALA A 401 5.75 18.88 8.09
N MET A 402 4.66 18.11 8.03
CA MET A 402 4.64 16.70 8.42
C MET A 402 5.52 15.85 7.50
N PHE A 403 5.47 16.04 6.18
CA PHE A 403 6.39 15.36 5.25
C PHE A 403 7.86 15.75 5.46
N ALA A 404 8.13 17.03 5.78
CA ALA A 404 9.49 17.48 6.09
C ALA A 404 10.02 16.80 7.35
N LEU A 405 9.23 16.78 8.42
CA LEU A 405 9.59 16.12 9.67
C LEU A 405 9.75 14.60 9.47
N ASP A 406 8.89 13.96 8.67
CA ASP A 406 9.00 12.54 8.33
C ASP A 406 10.34 12.21 7.66
N GLY A 407 10.71 12.98 6.64
CA GLY A 407 12.01 12.86 5.99
C GLY A 407 13.19 13.05 6.94
N ILE A 408 13.11 14.04 7.84
CA ILE A 408 14.14 14.29 8.86
C ILE A 408 14.28 13.09 9.79
N LEU A 409 13.18 12.50 10.27
CA LEU A 409 13.21 11.34 11.15
C LEU A 409 13.89 10.13 10.49
N PHE A 410 13.58 9.85 9.22
CA PHE A 410 14.26 8.77 8.48
C PHE A 410 15.75 9.03 8.28
N VAL A 411 16.15 10.27 7.97
CA VAL A 411 17.56 10.64 7.81
C VAL A 411 18.32 10.53 9.14
N ILE A 412 17.73 10.98 10.25
CA ILE A 412 18.33 10.83 11.59
C ILE A 412 18.46 9.35 11.96
N ALA A 413 17.44 8.54 11.70
CA ALA A 413 17.48 7.09 11.97
C ALA A 413 18.60 6.41 11.17
N ALA A 414 18.74 6.74 9.89
CA ALA A 414 19.81 6.23 9.03
C ALA A 414 21.20 6.67 9.52
N ALA A 415 21.38 7.95 9.86
CA ALA A 415 22.65 8.49 10.35
C ALA A 415 23.07 7.84 11.68
N LYS A 416 22.14 7.63 12.61
CA LYS A 416 22.41 6.93 13.88
C LYS A 416 22.83 5.48 13.66
N HIS A 417 22.19 4.78 12.73
CA HIS A 417 22.54 3.40 12.40
C HIS A 417 23.94 3.28 11.79
N GLU A 418 24.30 4.18 10.87
CA GLU A 418 25.65 4.25 10.28
C GLU A 418 26.73 4.52 11.35
N GLY A 419 26.48 5.49 12.24
CA GLY A 419 27.40 5.82 13.33
C GLY A 419 27.65 4.63 14.27
N ALA A 420 26.59 3.92 14.66
CA ALA A 420 26.71 2.74 15.51
C ALA A 420 27.54 1.61 14.87
N ARG A 421 27.42 1.41 13.54
CA ARG A 421 28.24 0.44 12.79
C ARG A 421 29.70 0.87 12.70
N GLY A 422 29.97 2.16 12.53
CA GLY A 422 31.33 2.70 12.50
C GLY A 422 32.08 2.41 13.80
N THR A 423 31.46 2.74 14.94
CA THR A 423 32.05 2.51 16.27
C THR A 423 32.27 1.02 16.56
N GLN A 424 31.37 0.14 16.11
CA GLN A 424 31.54 -1.31 16.25
C GLN A 424 32.71 -1.85 15.41
N LYS A 425 32.91 -1.33 14.20
CA LYS A 425 34.04 -1.71 13.35
C LYS A 425 35.37 -1.23 13.91
N GLU A 426 35.42 0.00 14.45
CA GLU A 426 36.62 0.52 15.11
C GLU A 426 36.96 -0.27 16.38
N ALA A 427 35.96 -0.58 17.21
CA ALA A 427 36.17 -1.40 18.41
C ALA A 427 36.69 -2.80 18.08
N ALA A 428 36.18 -3.43 17.00
CA ALA A 428 36.62 -4.75 16.54
C ALA A 428 37.99 -4.74 15.82
N ALA A 429 38.46 -3.58 15.37
CA ALA A 429 39.80 -3.43 14.77
C ALA A 429 40.89 -3.17 15.81
N VAL A 430 40.50 -2.76 17.03
CA VAL A 430 41.40 -2.49 18.16
C VAL A 430 41.50 -3.70 19.11
N SER A 431 40.57 -4.64 19.04
CA SER A 431 40.60 -5.95 19.72
C SER A 431 41.29 -7.01 18.88
#